data_AF-A0A087U9G1-F1
#
_entry.id   AF-A0A087U9G1-F1
#
_cell.length_a   1.000
_cell.length_b   1.000
_cell.length_c   1.000
_cell.angle_alpha   90.00
_cell.angle_beta   90.00
_cell.angle_gamma   90.00
#
_symmetry.space_group_name_H-M   'P 1'
#
loop_
_entity.id
_entity.type
_entity.pdbx_description
1 polymer ?
#
loop_
_entity_poly.entity_id
_entity_poly.type
_entity_poly.pdbx_seq_one_letter_code
_entity_poly.pdbx_strand_id
1 'polypeptide(L)'
;MMSEPVSVEQRIIIKFLVCENVKPDEIYHRLLAQLEEASLSWSRVKVWCNEFKQVRECVANQAHPRRLRTSVTNENIAHVRELIERDRRFTELQISEELAVNYGSVQSIIRKQLGFRKISVCWVPRLLNDDQKSARVRISQLLRTHFEEEGEAFLHKIVTCDETWVRHYTPESKCASMQGRKKGEENSVKAKTRLSAGKVLAKVFWD
;
A
#
# COMPACT_ATOMS: atom_id res chain seq x y z
N MET A 1 -27.80 -2.53 -4.85
CA MET A 1 -28.01 -1.27 -5.59
C MET A 1 -27.67 -0.13 -4.67
N MET A 2 -26.68 0.68 -5.01
CA MET A 2 -26.37 1.92 -4.28
C MET A 2 -27.51 2.91 -4.56
N SER A 3 -28.30 3.31 -3.57
CA SER A 3 -29.30 4.37 -3.76
C SER A 3 -28.57 5.64 -4.17
N GLU A 4 -28.92 6.23 -5.31
CA GLU A 4 -28.37 7.52 -5.70
C GLU A 4 -28.73 8.57 -4.63
N PRO A 5 -27.82 9.51 -4.31
CA PRO A 5 -28.13 10.51 -3.31
C PRO A 5 -29.29 11.37 -3.80
N VAL A 6 -30.34 11.54 -2.98
CA VAL A 6 -31.59 12.30 -3.25
C VAL A 6 -31.38 13.64 -3.97
N SER A 7 -30.23 14.28 -3.75
CA SER A 7 -29.84 15.52 -4.42
C SER A 7 -29.61 15.40 -5.94
N VAL A 8 -29.30 14.20 -6.45
CA VAL A 8 -29.05 13.94 -7.89
C VAL A 8 -30.38 13.76 -8.61
N GLU A 9 -31.31 12.98 -8.05
CA GLU A 9 -32.66 12.77 -8.59
C GLU A 9 -33.39 14.10 -8.79
N GLN A 10 -33.35 14.99 -7.79
CA GLN A 10 -33.95 16.32 -7.89
C GLN A 10 -33.31 17.18 -8.99
N ARG A 11 -31.99 17.06 -9.21
CA ARG A 11 -31.31 17.79 -10.28
C ARG A 11 -31.67 17.24 -11.67
N ILE A 12 -31.96 15.95 -11.80
CA ILE A 12 -32.50 15.37 -13.05
C ILE A 12 -33.85 16.00 -13.37
N ILE A 13 -34.73 16.10 -12.37
CA ILE A 13 -36.05 16.73 -12.50
C ILE A 13 -35.90 18.21 -12.89
N ILE A 14 -35.00 18.95 -12.23
CA ILE A 14 -34.71 20.36 -12.58
C ILE A 14 -34.23 20.45 -14.03
N LYS A 15 -33.30 19.58 -14.47
CA LYS A 15 -32.79 19.58 -15.85
C LYS A 15 -33.92 19.38 -16.85
N PHE A 16 -34.80 18.40 -16.60
CA PHE A 16 -35.97 18.13 -17.44
C PHE A 16 -36.90 19.36 -17.54
N LEU A 17 -37.28 19.95 -16.40
CA LEU A 17 -38.20 21.10 -16.38
C LEU A 17 -37.60 22.38 -16.98
N VAL A 18 -36.27 22.53 -16.92
CA VAL A 18 -35.57 23.63 -17.61
C VAL A 18 -35.65 23.45 -19.14
N CYS A 19 -35.54 22.21 -19.64
CA CYS A 19 -35.73 21.91 -21.07
C CYS A 19 -37.17 22.20 -21.55
N GLU A 20 -38.16 22.03 -20.68
CA GLU A 20 -39.56 22.42 -20.93
C GLU A 20 -39.81 23.94 -20.82
N ASN A 21 -38.78 24.75 -20.56
CA ASN A 21 -38.86 26.20 -20.35
C ASN A 21 -39.70 26.63 -19.14
N VAL A 22 -39.84 25.79 -18.12
CA VAL A 22 -40.53 26.14 -16.86
C VAL A 22 -39.70 27.16 -16.08
N LYS A 23 -40.37 28.13 -15.46
CA LYS A 23 -39.70 29.18 -14.66
C LYS A 23 -39.12 28.57 -13.37
N PRO A 24 -37.93 29.03 -12.90
CA PRO A 24 -37.30 28.48 -11.70
C PRO A 24 -38.20 28.49 -10.45
N ASP A 25 -39.02 29.53 -10.30
CA ASP A 25 -40.00 29.71 -9.22
C ASP A 25 -41.00 28.55 -9.16
N GLU A 26 -41.57 28.21 -10.31
CA GLU A 26 -42.52 27.11 -10.47
C GLU A 26 -41.84 25.75 -10.26
N ILE A 27 -40.59 25.59 -10.71
CA ILE A 27 -39.80 24.38 -10.45
C ILE A 27 -39.60 24.17 -8.95
N TYR A 28 -39.27 25.23 -8.20
CA TYR A 28 -39.10 25.16 -6.74
C TYR A 28 -40.39 24.79 -6.03
N HIS A 29 -41.52 25.40 -6.40
CA HIS A 29 -42.82 25.07 -5.82
C HIS A 29 -43.24 23.62 -6.10
N ARG A 30 -42.99 23.09 -7.30
CA ARG A 30 -43.26 21.68 -7.65
C ARG A 30 -42.40 20.71 -6.83
N LEU A 31 -41.10 21.02 -6.66
CA LEU A 31 -40.21 20.21 -5.85
C LEU A 31 -40.60 20.25 -4.36
N LEU A 32 -40.94 21.44 -3.85
CA LEU A 32 -41.36 21.62 -2.45
C LEU A 32 -42.68 20.89 -2.16
N ALA A 33 -43.64 20.90 -3.09
CA ALA A 33 -44.92 20.19 -2.94
C ALA A 33 -44.77 18.66 -2.91
N GLN A 34 -43.79 18.11 -3.64
CA GLN A 34 -43.63 16.65 -3.75
C GLN A 34 -42.64 16.07 -2.73
N LEU A 35 -41.64 16.85 -2.30
CA LEU A 35 -40.51 16.37 -1.52
C LEU A 35 -40.36 17.05 -0.15
N GLU A 36 -41.17 18.08 0.13
CA GLU A 36 -41.25 18.80 1.41
C GLU A 36 -39.86 19.05 2.04
N GLU A 37 -39.58 18.44 3.20
CA GLU A 37 -38.32 18.61 3.94
C GLU A 37 -37.07 18.10 3.21
N ALA A 38 -37.23 17.19 2.26
CA ALA A 38 -36.14 16.66 1.47
C ALA A 38 -35.81 17.53 0.23
N SER A 39 -36.59 18.59 -0.03
CA SER A 39 -36.44 19.44 -1.21
C SER A 39 -35.17 20.31 -1.18
N LEU A 40 -34.56 20.54 -2.34
CA LEU A 40 -33.48 21.51 -2.51
C LEU A 40 -33.97 22.92 -2.18
N SER A 41 -33.15 23.68 -1.46
CA SER A 41 -33.45 25.09 -1.16
C SER A 41 -33.60 25.92 -2.45
N TRP A 42 -34.43 26.97 -2.39
CA TRP A 42 -34.64 27.92 -3.48
C TRP A 42 -33.34 28.36 -4.16
N SER A 43 -32.33 28.73 -3.35
CA SER A 43 -31.02 29.16 -3.85
C SER A 43 -30.33 28.08 -4.68
N ARG A 44 -30.41 26.80 -4.26
CA ARG A 44 -29.82 25.68 -5.02
C ARG A 44 -30.58 25.41 -6.31
N VAL A 45 -31.92 25.43 -6.27
CA VAL A 45 -32.74 25.28 -7.49
C VAL A 45 -32.39 26.36 -8.51
N LYS A 46 -32.29 27.61 -8.08
CA LYS A 46 -31.92 28.74 -8.95
C LYS A 46 -30.52 28.58 -9.57
N VAL A 47 -29.53 28.14 -8.79
CA VAL A 47 -28.18 27.85 -9.29
C VAL A 47 -28.23 26.77 -10.38
N TRP A 48 -28.88 25.63 -10.12
CA TRP A 48 -29.00 24.55 -11.10
C TRP A 48 -29.76 24.95 -12.36
N CYS A 49 -30.87 25.70 -12.23
CA CYS A 49 -31.59 26.23 -13.37
C CYS A 49 -30.71 27.12 -14.26
N ASN A 50 -29.86 27.95 -13.66
CA ASN A 50 -28.92 28.79 -14.40
C ASN A 50 -27.81 27.95 -15.05
N GLU A 51 -27.24 26.97 -14.34
CA GLU A 51 -26.22 26.08 -14.89
C GLU A 51 -26.73 25.26 -16.08
N PHE A 52 -27.95 24.72 -16.00
CA PHE A 52 -28.57 23.95 -17.09
C PHE A 52 -28.93 24.83 -18.30
N LYS A 53 -29.30 26.11 -18.09
CA LYS A 53 -29.48 27.08 -19.18
C LYS A 53 -28.17 27.45 -19.88
N GLN A 54 -27.03 27.36 -19.18
CA GLN A 54 -25.70 27.70 -19.67
C GLN A 54 -24.91 26.51 -20.22
N VAL A 55 -25.61 25.45 -20.70
CA VAL A 55 -25.02 24.28 -21.41
C VAL A 55 -24.36 23.23 -20.51
N ARG A 56 -24.57 23.25 -19.19
CA ARG A 56 -24.08 22.15 -18.33
C ARG A 56 -24.96 20.91 -18.50
N GLU A 57 -24.45 19.81 -19.05
CA GLU A 57 -25.23 18.57 -19.17
C GLU A 57 -25.13 17.65 -17.94
N CYS A 58 -24.09 17.79 -17.12
CA CYS A 58 -23.81 16.88 -16.01
C CYS A 58 -24.56 17.26 -14.72
N VAL A 59 -25.32 16.32 -14.18
CA VAL A 59 -26.13 16.40 -12.95
C VAL A 59 -25.27 16.20 -11.68
N ALA A 60 -24.15 15.48 -11.82
CA ALA A 60 -23.24 15.21 -10.72
C ALA A 60 -22.51 16.48 -10.25
N ASN A 61 -22.00 16.44 -9.02
CA ASN A 61 -21.10 17.48 -8.52
C ASN A 61 -19.84 17.52 -9.39
N GLN A 62 -19.48 18.70 -9.89
CA GLN A 62 -18.21 18.89 -10.55
C GLN A 62 -17.07 18.70 -9.54
N ALA A 63 -16.01 18.03 -9.99
CA ALA A 63 -14.78 17.93 -9.24
C ALA A 63 -14.27 19.34 -8.96
N HIS A 64 -14.34 19.77 -7.70
CA HIS A 64 -13.69 21.01 -7.31
C HIS A 64 -12.18 20.78 -7.26
N PRO A 65 -11.36 21.72 -7.77
CA PRO A 65 -9.94 21.69 -7.49
C PRO A 65 -9.77 21.73 -5.98
N ARG A 66 -9.37 20.59 -5.39
CA ARG A 66 -8.97 20.57 -3.99
C ARG A 66 -7.81 21.55 -3.85
N ARG A 67 -7.77 22.28 -2.73
CA ARG A 67 -6.63 23.13 -2.36
C ARG A 67 -5.35 22.32 -2.62
N LEU A 68 -4.50 22.83 -3.52
CA LEU A 68 -3.22 22.20 -3.84
C LEU A 68 -2.48 21.97 -2.52
N ARG A 69 -2.07 20.72 -2.26
CA ARG A 69 -1.15 20.45 -1.16
C ARG A 69 0.15 21.14 -1.55
N THR A 70 0.42 22.30 -0.94
CA THR A 70 1.56 23.18 -1.25
C THR A 70 2.91 22.46 -1.27
N SER A 71 3.02 21.35 -0.54
CA SER A 71 4.23 20.54 -0.44
C SER A 71 4.39 19.43 -1.50
N VAL A 72 3.35 19.06 -2.25
CA VAL A 72 3.41 17.98 -3.25
C VAL A 72 3.53 18.59 -4.64
N THR A 73 4.65 19.27 -4.88
CA THR A 73 5.02 19.84 -6.19
C THR A 73 5.81 18.81 -6.99
N ASN A 74 5.86 18.98 -8.32
CA ASN A 74 6.66 18.11 -9.19
C ASN A 74 8.15 18.18 -8.84
N GLU A 75 8.65 19.34 -8.41
CA GLU A 75 10.01 19.56 -7.92
C GLU A 75 10.30 18.70 -6.68
N ASN A 76 9.44 18.77 -5.67
CA ASN A 76 9.60 17.96 -4.45
C ASN A 76 9.50 16.47 -4.77
N ILE A 77 8.63 16.05 -5.70
CA ILE A 77 8.55 14.66 -6.12
C ILE A 77 9.87 14.20 -6.77
N ALA A 78 10.46 15.03 -7.63
CA ALA A 78 11.74 14.74 -8.27
C ALA A 78 12.88 14.66 -7.25
N HIS A 79 13.00 15.63 -6.33
CA HIS A 79 14.03 15.61 -5.29
C HIS A 79 13.89 14.44 -4.32
N VAL A 80 12.67 14.09 -3.91
CA VAL A 80 12.44 12.88 -3.08
C VAL A 80 12.89 11.62 -3.84
N ARG A 81 12.61 11.53 -5.15
CA ARG A 81 13.06 10.39 -5.97
C ARG A 81 14.59 10.31 -6.01
N GLU A 82 15.25 11.43 -6.30
CA GLU A 82 16.71 11.52 -6.36
C GLU A 82 17.36 11.09 -5.04
N LEU A 83 16.89 11.58 -3.90
CA LEU A 83 17.43 11.22 -2.59
C LEU A 83 17.32 9.72 -2.32
N ILE A 84 16.19 9.10 -2.64
CA ILE A 84 15.95 7.67 -2.43
C ILE A 84 16.79 6.83 -3.41
N GLU A 85 16.96 7.28 -4.65
CA GLU A 85 17.77 6.58 -5.65
C GLU A 85 19.26 6.64 -5.35
N ARG A 86 19.74 7.77 -4.80
CA ARG A 86 21.10 7.93 -4.31
C ARG A 86 21.40 7.00 -3.13
N ASP A 87 20.49 6.94 -2.15
CA ASP A 87 20.61 6.01 -1.03
C ASP A 87 19.23 5.50 -0.58
N ARG A 88 19.00 4.21 -0.84
CA ARG A 88 17.76 3.48 -0.52
C ARG A 88 17.51 3.38 1.00
N ARG A 89 18.46 3.78 1.86
CA ARG A 89 18.34 3.77 3.31
C ARG A 89 17.90 5.11 3.90
N PHE A 90 17.75 6.16 3.11
CA PHE A 90 17.26 7.45 3.58
C PHE A 90 15.93 7.31 4.32
N THR A 91 15.85 7.94 5.50
CA THR A 91 14.62 7.92 6.30
C THR A 91 13.65 9.00 5.83
N GLU A 92 12.35 8.76 6.00
CA GLU A 92 11.29 9.75 5.69
C GLU A 92 11.52 11.07 6.46
N LEU A 93 12.14 11.00 7.65
CA LEU A 93 12.51 12.17 8.46
C LEU A 93 13.67 12.95 7.85
N GLN A 94 14.77 12.29 7.46
CA GLN A 94 15.89 12.96 6.80
C GLN A 94 15.47 13.66 5.51
N ILE A 95 14.61 13.02 4.71
CA ILE A 95 14.07 13.63 3.49
C ILE A 95 13.21 14.86 3.82
N SER A 96 12.45 14.80 4.92
CA SER A 96 11.61 15.91 5.39
C SER A 96 12.47 17.10 5.82
N GLU A 97 13.55 16.85 6.54
CA GLU A 97 14.50 17.87 7.00
C GLU A 97 15.28 18.49 5.82
N GLU A 98 15.81 17.66 4.92
CA GLU A 98 16.58 18.09 3.74
C GLU A 98 15.75 19.00 2.81
N LEU A 99 14.49 18.64 2.56
CA LEU A 99 13.62 19.36 1.62
C LEU A 99 12.75 20.42 2.31
N ALA A 100 12.85 20.57 3.64
CA ALA A 100 11.93 21.38 4.45
C ALA A 100 10.44 21.11 4.16
N VAL A 101 10.12 19.86 3.80
CA VAL A 101 8.76 19.40 3.51
C VAL A 101 8.24 18.65 4.72
N ASN A 102 6.98 18.85 5.10
CA ASN A 102 6.35 18.09 6.18
C ASN A 102 6.46 16.57 5.92
N TYR A 103 6.88 15.83 6.95
CA TYR A 103 6.93 14.37 7.02
C TYR A 103 5.73 13.66 6.36
N GLY A 104 4.49 14.10 6.67
CA GLY A 104 3.28 13.50 6.12
C GLY A 104 3.15 13.67 4.59
N SER A 105 3.70 14.74 4.05
CA SER A 105 3.77 14.99 2.61
C SER A 105 4.86 14.15 1.96
N VAL A 106 6.03 14.02 2.58
CA VAL A 106 7.09 13.10 2.14
C VAL A 106 6.56 11.67 2.07
N GLN A 107 5.90 11.19 3.13
CA GLN A 107 5.30 9.85 3.16
C GLN A 107 4.26 9.67 2.04
N SER A 108 3.45 10.70 1.77
CA SER A 108 2.48 10.68 0.68
C SER A 108 3.14 10.67 -0.70
N ILE A 109 4.25 11.40 -0.89
CA ILE A 109 5.02 11.41 -2.13
C ILE A 109 5.61 10.02 -2.38
N ILE A 110 6.31 9.46 -1.39
CA ILE A 110 6.95 8.15 -1.45
C ILE A 110 5.95 7.06 -1.81
N ARG A 111 4.83 6.98 -1.06
CA ARG A 111 3.87 5.87 -1.22
C ARG A 111 2.89 6.07 -2.36
N LYS A 112 2.35 7.28 -2.56
CA LYS A 112 1.25 7.51 -3.51
C LYS A 112 1.71 8.01 -4.86
N GLN A 113 2.74 8.86 -4.91
CA GLN A 113 3.21 9.45 -6.17
C GLN A 113 4.32 8.63 -6.81
N LEU A 114 5.28 8.16 -6.01
CA LEU A 114 6.42 7.38 -6.48
C LEU A 114 6.22 5.87 -6.40
N GLY A 115 5.25 5.40 -5.58
CA GLY A 115 4.97 3.98 -5.41
C GLY A 115 6.06 3.20 -4.67
N PHE A 116 7.00 3.87 -3.99
CA PHE A 116 8.02 3.19 -3.20
C PHE A 116 7.42 2.54 -1.95
N ARG A 117 7.91 1.34 -1.63
CA ARG A 117 7.59 0.62 -0.40
C ARG A 117 8.88 0.33 0.35
N LYS A 118 8.88 0.56 1.67
CA LYS A 118 9.99 0.16 2.53
C LYS A 118 9.91 -1.35 2.77
N ILE A 119 10.98 -2.05 2.43
CA ILE A 119 11.11 -3.50 2.58
C ILE A 119 12.42 -3.75 3.33
N SER A 120 12.44 -4.75 4.22
CA SER A 120 13.68 -5.22 4.82
C SER A 120 14.52 -5.97 3.79
N VAL A 121 15.81 -5.66 3.72
CA VAL A 121 16.76 -6.46 2.94
C VAL A 121 16.80 -7.91 3.44
N CYS A 122 16.98 -8.86 2.52
CA CYS A 122 17.13 -10.27 2.89
C CYS A 122 18.53 -10.49 3.49
N TRP A 123 18.61 -11.28 4.56
CA TRP A 123 19.87 -11.72 5.12
C TRP A 123 20.39 -12.90 4.31
N VAL A 124 21.57 -12.75 3.71
CA VAL A 124 22.25 -13.83 2.97
C VAL A 124 23.36 -14.45 3.83
N PRO A 125 23.60 -15.77 3.76
CA PRO A 125 24.62 -16.42 4.58
C PRO A 125 26.03 -15.88 4.38
N ARG A 126 26.38 -15.48 3.14
CA ARG A 126 27.69 -14.94 2.80
C ARG A 126 27.63 -14.10 1.53
N LEU A 127 28.50 -13.10 1.42
CA LEU A 127 28.80 -12.42 0.16
C LEU A 127 29.77 -13.26 -0.65
N LEU A 128 29.33 -13.72 -1.82
CA LEU A 128 30.15 -14.53 -2.72
C LEU A 128 30.98 -13.65 -3.64
N ASN A 129 32.22 -14.06 -3.90
CA ASN A 129 33.03 -13.48 -4.97
C ASN A 129 32.60 -14.05 -6.34
N ASP A 130 33.12 -13.48 -7.42
CA ASP A 130 32.68 -13.84 -8.77
C ASP A 130 33.08 -15.26 -9.20
N ASP A 131 34.22 -15.76 -8.71
CA ASP A 131 34.65 -17.14 -8.93
C ASP A 131 33.70 -18.14 -8.25
N GLN A 132 33.29 -17.86 -7.01
CA GLN A 132 32.32 -18.68 -6.27
C GLN A 132 30.95 -18.68 -6.94
N LYS A 133 30.51 -17.54 -7.48
CA LYS A 133 29.25 -17.47 -8.25
C LYS A 133 29.36 -18.32 -9.51
N SER A 134 30.44 -18.16 -10.27
CA SER A 134 30.69 -18.90 -11.51
C SER A 134 30.76 -20.41 -11.25
N ALA A 135 31.48 -20.83 -10.22
CA ALA A 135 31.57 -22.23 -9.83
C ALA A 135 30.20 -22.81 -9.44
N ARG A 136 29.40 -22.06 -8.68
CA ARG A 136 28.03 -22.48 -8.32
C ARG A 136 27.15 -22.65 -9.55
N VAL A 137 27.15 -21.69 -10.47
CA VAL A 137 26.36 -21.77 -11.70
C VAL A 137 26.77 -22.99 -12.52
N ARG A 138 28.09 -23.20 -12.71
CA ARG A 138 28.62 -24.36 -13.45
C ARG A 138 28.19 -25.68 -12.82
N ILE A 139 28.31 -25.82 -11.50
CA ILE A 139 27.91 -27.04 -10.79
C ILE A 139 26.40 -27.25 -10.90
N SER A 140 25.58 -26.20 -10.72
CA SER A 140 24.13 -26.29 -10.88
C SER A 140 23.71 -26.68 -12.29
N GLN A 141 24.40 -26.18 -13.33
CA GLN A 141 24.16 -26.57 -14.71
C GLN A 141 24.50 -28.04 -14.95
N LEU A 142 25.64 -28.51 -14.44
CA LEU A 142 26.05 -29.91 -14.53
C LEU A 142 25.02 -30.84 -13.86
N LEU A 143 24.63 -30.53 -12.61
CA LEU A 143 23.64 -31.31 -11.88
C LEU A 143 22.27 -31.32 -12.59
N ARG A 144 21.91 -30.20 -13.22
CA ARG A 144 20.69 -30.10 -14.02
C ARG A 144 20.76 -31.00 -15.26
N THR A 145 21.89 -31.03 -15.97
CA THR A 145 22.06 -31.93 -17.13
C THR A 145 21.92 -33.40 -16.72
N HIS A 146 22.54 -33.81 -15.61
CA HIS A 146 22.36 -35.17 -15.09
C HIS A 146 20.89 -35.48 -14.77
N PHE A 147 20.16 -34.54 -14.17
CA PHE A 147 18.74 -34.71 -13.92
C PHE A 147 17.91 -34.77 -15.22
N GLU A 148 18.26 -33.99 -16.24
CA GLU A 148 17.58 -34.03 -17.55
C GLU A 148 17.81 -35.36 -18.29
N GLU A 149 18.97 -35.99 -18.10
CA GLU A 149 19.32 -37.29 -18.72
C GLU A 149 18.71 -38.49 -17.99
N GLU A 150 18.75 -38.49 -16.65
CA GLU A 150 18.41 -39.66 -15.82
C GLU A 150 17.05 -39.52 -15.10
N GLY A 151 16.47 -38.31 -15.06
CA GLY A 151 15.23 -38.02 -14.35
C GLY A 151 15.28 -38.33 -12.85
N GLU A 152 14.19 -38.85 -12.30
CA GLU A 152 14.09 -39.22 -10.88
C GLU A 152 15.11 -40.28 -10.44
N ALA A 153 15.60 -41.12 -11.36
CA ALA A 153 16.61 -42.12 -11.04
C ALA A 153 17.94 -41.49 -10.57
N PHE A 154 18.24 -40.25 -10.98
CA PHE A 154 19.37 -39.50 -10.46
C PHE A 154 19.17 -39.10 -9.00
N LEU A 155 17.96 -38.63 -8.64
CA LEU A 155 17.66 -38.20 -7.28
C LEU A 155 17.72 -39.38 -6.29
N HIS A 156 17.24 -40.56 -6.69
CA HIS A 156 17.35 -41.79 -5.88
C HIS A 156 18.78 -42.25 -5.58
N LYS A 157 19.79 -41.68 -6.24
CA LYS A 157 21.21 -41.98 -5.98
C LYS A 157 21.85 -40.98 -5.00
N ILE A 158 21.13 -39.91 -4.64
CA ILE A 158 21.67 -38.85 -3.79
C ILE A 158 21.31 -39.16 -2.33
N VAL A 159 22.34 -39.35 -1.51
CA VAL A 159 22.22 -39.26 -0.06
C VAL A 159 22.88 -37.97 0.37
N THR A 160 22.17 -37.12 1.10
CA THR A 160 22.70 -35.86 1.61
C THR A 160 22.94 -35.92 3.11
N CYS A 161 23.77 -35.00 3.61
CA CYS A 161 24.12 -34.88 5.01
C CYS A 161 24.22 -33.41 5.39
N ASP A 162 23.79 -33.07 6.59
CA ASP A 162 24.08 -31.78 7.21
C ASP A 162 24.35 -31.93 8.71
N GLU A 163 25.06 -30.95 9.25
CA GLU A 163 25.40 -30.87 10.66
C GLU A 163 24.80 -29.59 11.27
N THR A 164 24.02 -29.73 12.34
CA THR A 164 23.41 -28.58 13.01
C THR A 164 23.62 -28.62 14.52
N TRP A 165 23.85 -27.45 15.11
CA TRP A 165 23.97 -27.31 16.56
C TRP A 165 22.58 -27.23 17.20
N VAL A 166 22.21 -28.27 17.94
CA VAL A 166 20.98 -28.31 18.73
C VAL A 166 21.28 -27.86 20.16
N ARG A 167 20.58 -26.84 20.64
CA ARG A 167 20.73 -26.33 22.01
C ARG A 167 19.69 -26.94 22.92
N HIS A 168 20.02 -27.18 24.19
CA HIS A 168 19.06 -27.70 25.17
C HIS A 168 17.88 -26.76 25.37
N TYR A 169 18.16 -25.45 25.31
CA TYR A 169 17.16 -24.41 25.38
C TYR A 169 17.50 -23.27 24.43
N THR A 170 16.53 -22.93 23.59
CA THR A 170 16.52 -21.77 22.69
C THR A 170 15.38 -20.86 23.12
N PRO A 171 15.65 -19.65 23.63
CA PRO A 171 14.59 -18.73 24.00
C PRO A 171 13.81 -18.31 22.76
N GLU A 172 12.52 -18.10 22.96
CA GLU A 172 11.62 -17.59 21.94
C GLU A 172 12.11 -16.23 21.40
N SER A 173 12.03 -16.05 20.08
CA SER A 173 12.35 -14.76 19.46
C SER A 173 11.29 -13.71 19.80
N LYS A 174 11.65 -12.42 19.68
CA LYS A 174 10.69 -11.32 19.92
C LYS A 174 9.44 -11.41 19.05
N CYS A 175 9.57 -11.90 17.81
CA CYS A 175 8.44 -12.06 16.90
C CYS A 175 7.57 -13.27 17.27
N ALA A 176 8.18 -14.36 17.73
CA ALA A 176 7.42 -15.52 18.21
C ALA A 176 6.64 -15.19 19.50
N SER A 177 7.20 -14.34 20.38
CA SER A 177 6.53 -13.90 21.61
C SER A 177 5.39 -12.87 21.39
N MET A 178 4.97 -12.64 20.15
CA MET A 178 3.87 -11.71 19.84
C MET A 178 2.55 -12.25 20.39
N GLN A 179 1.79 -11.38 21.06
CA GLN A 179 0.52 -11.72 21.69
C GLN A 179 -0.57 -10.78 21.18
N GLY A 180 -1.76 -11.32 20.89
CA GLY A 180 -2.95 -10.51 20.64
C GLY A 180 -3.43 -9.88 21.95
N ARG A 181 -3.70 -8.57 21.95
CA ARG A 181 -4.15 -7.80 23.12
C ARG A 181 -5.26 -6.84 22.77
N LYS A 182 -6.08 -6.46 23.76
CA LYS A 182 -7.10 -5.42 23.58
C LYS A 182 -6.48 -4.02 23.67
N LYS A 183 -7.14 -3.03 23.05
CA LYS A 183 -6.69 -1.64 23.10
C LYS A 183 -6.83 -1.09 24.52
N GLY A 184 -5.74 -0.58 25.10
CA GLY A 184 -5.70 0.00 26.45
C GLY A 184 -5.28 -0.99 27.55
N GLU A 185 -5.03 -2.26 27.20
CA GLU A 185 -4.47 -3.24 28.12
C GLU A 185 -2.97 -2.95 28.38
N GLU A 186 -2.51 -3.13 29.62
CA GLU A 186 -1.08 -2.99 29.94
C GLU A 186 -0.23 -3.99 29.17
N ASN A 187 1.05 -3.69 28.95
CA ASN A 187 1.96 -4.57 28.21
C ASN A 187 2.50 -5.68 29.10
N SER A 188 2.57 -6.92 28.60
CA SER A 188 3.30 -7.99 29.29
C SER A 188 4.79 -7.72 29.21
N VAL A 189 5.46 -7.99 30.31
CA VAL A 189 6.92 -7.95 30.39
C VAL A 189 7.43 -9.38 30.37
N LYS A 190 8.35 -9.66 29.45
CA LYS A 190 9.10 -10.92 29.39
C LYS A 190 10.58 -10.61 29.52
N ALA A 191 11.25 -11.25 30.47
CA ALA A 191 12.69 -11.10 30.64
C ALA A 191 13.44 -11.66 29.41
N LYS A 192 14.53 -10.99 29.01
CA LYS A 192 15.42 -11.51 27.97
C LYS A 192 16.24 -12.67 28.52
N THR A 193 16.09 -13.84 27.94
CA THR A 193 16.89 -15.02 28.26
C THR A 193 17.96 -15.25 27.19
N ARG A 194 19.12 -15.78 27.59
CA ARG A 194 20.20 -16.13 26.65
C ARG A 194 20.03 -17.56 26.14
N LEU A 195 20.68 -17.87 25.02
CA LEU A 195 20.82 -19.23 24.54
C LEU A 195 21.55 -20.07 25.60
N SER A 196 21.12 -21.32 25.78
CA SER A 196 21.84 -22.25 26.66
C SER A 196 23.27 -22.49 26.17
N ALA A 197 24.20 -22.63 27.12
CA ALA A 197 25.59 -22.99 26.84
C ALA A 197 25.71 -24.45 26.37
N GLY A 198 24.91 -25.34 26.96
CA GLY A 198 24.78 -26.74 26.55
C GLY A 198 24.21 -26.85 25.14
N LYS A 199 25.00 -27.46 24.25
CA LYS A 199 24.61 -27.75 22.86
C LYS A 199 25.22 -29.07 22.43
N VAL A 200 24.51 -29.77 21.57
CA VAL A 200 24.92 -31.02 20.94
C VAL A 200 25.03 -30.78 19.44
N LEU A 201 26.04 -31.36 18.80
CA LEU A 201 26.15 -31.36 17.34
C LEU A 201 25.34 -32.55 16.82
N ALA A 202 24.24 -32.29 16.14
CA ALA A 202 23.49 -33.31 15.43
C ALA A 202 24.04 -33.45 14.02
N LYS A 203 24.28 -34.69 13.58
CA LYS A 203 24.59 -35.03 12.19
C LYS A 203 23.46 -35.87 11.66
N VAL A 204 22.87 -35.47 10.54
CA VAL A 204 21.71 -36.14 9.96
C VAL A 204 22.03 -36.48 8.52
N PHE A 205 21.74 -37.72 8.14
CA PHE A 205 21.79 -38.19 6.76
C PHE A 205 20.38 -38.53 6.32
N TRP A 206 20.04 -38.20 5.07
CA TRP A 206 18.75 -38.54 4.47
C TRP A 206 18.90 -38.67 2.96
N ASP A 207 18.01 -39.46 2.37
CA ASP A 207 17.87 -39.77 0.94
C ASP A 207 16.51 -39.29 0.38
#